data_AF-A0AAD6C1M0-F1
#
_entry.id   AF-A0AAD6C1M0-F1
#
_cell.length_a   1.000
_cell.length_b   1.000
_cell.length_c   1.000
_cell.angle_alpha   90.00
_cell.angle_beta   90.00
_cell.angle_gamma   90.00
#
_symmetry.space_group_name_H-M   'P 1'
#
loop_
_entity.id
_entity.type
_entity.pdbx_description
1 polymer ?
#
loop_
_entity_poly.entity_id
_entity_poly.type
_entity_poly.pdbx_seq_one_letter_code
_entity_poly.pdbx_strand_id
1 'polypeptide(L)'
;MSSQTSASTESHSPSGEKWPHNTERTSRDSDSIVSVSSADTETDHDALGKTLTVRASRVSDHMSLAERVTTIPTNVTADPNFEVDWDGEDDPENPKNWTLQYKAMGLLFLSWNTLIVVLYSTSYTSGVELIGEEFHKSNTIVTLGLTFYLIGLAIGSMFMAPLSEVYGRKPVCVACLAVFTVLIIPCALAKSVTALIVVRFFGAFFGSVMISTAPGMVADLVDDDHRALAISIWSIGPLNGPVLGPVIGGFVTQYLGWRWMCWIALILSAVALVFAVILKETYAPTLLQKKAARLRKETDDSRWWSRYDQKASLPEILALNLSRPFVMAVTEPICIFWNIYIAIVYSILYLCFTAYPIVFQDIRGWDLGFSGLAFLGIGVGVLITIACEPLIRRLINSHAKDPETGRVHPEAMVSIVCICSMLIPIGELWFAWTCSPASIHWIVPLLAGIPFGAGNTGVFIYASNYLTYSYGMYAASALAGNSVIRSVLGGVLPLVGSYMYAGLGANWSGTLLGLLEVAIVPIPFVFYKYGHKIRMKSTLIVRMQEDKKRLEGKRARRTPRTQQALAGDVEKQDDNV
;
A
#
# COMPACT_ATOMS: atom_id res chain seq x y z
N MET A 1 -27.27 -57.57 -10.82
CA MET A 1 -26.43 -58.55 -11.52
C MET A 1 -24.98 -58.17 -11.22
N SER A 2 -24.27 -58.82 -10.28
CA SER A 2 -23.58 -60.13 -10.44
C SER A 2 -22.78 -60.17 -11.75
N SER A 3 -21.49 -60.45 -11.83
CA SER A 3 -20.55 -61.23 -11.00
C SER A 3 -19.16 -61.08 -11.66
N GLN A 4 -18.07 -60.93 -10.89
CA GLN A 4 -16.95 -61.90 -10.71
C GLN A 4 -16.30 -62.42 -12.01
N THR A 5 -14.98 -62.44 -12.17
CA THR A 5 -13.96 -63.33 -11.55
C THR A 5 -12.56 -62.94 -12.11
N SER A 6 -11.37 -63.25 -11.60
CA SER A 6 -10.83 -63.91 -10.40
C SER A 6 -9.30 -64.00 -10.51
N ALA A 7 -8.61 -63.88 -9.36
CA ALA A 7 -7.39 -64.61 -8.88
C ALA A 7 -6.05 -64.46 -9.66
N SER A 8 -4.86 -64.47 -9.04
CA SER A 8 -4.40 -65.42 -8.00
C SER A 8 -3.09 -65.05 -7.25
N THR A 9 -3.09 -65.31 -5.93
CA THR A 9 -2.07 -65.96 -5.02
C THR A 9 -0.65 -65.40 -4.85
N GLU A 10 -0.25 -64.93 -3.64
CA GLU A 10 0.39 -65.64 -2.46
C GLU A 10 1.92 -65.42 -2.47
N SER A 11 2.74 -65.39 -1.40
CA SER A 11 2.71 -65.49 0.08
C SER A 11 4.17 -65.09 0.52
N HIS A 12 4.46 -64.42 1.64
CA HIS A 12 4.76 -64.98 2.97
C HIS A 12 5.33 -63.87 3.89
N SER A 13 5.23 -64.13 5.20
CA SER A 13 5.26 -63.20 6.35
C SER A 13 6.51 -63.44 7.29
N PRO A 14 6.53 -63.14 8.61
CA PRO A 14 7.23 -61.98 9.21
C PRO A 14 8.14 -62.32 10.44
N SER A 15 8.85 -61.32 11.00
CA SER A 15 9.37 -61.25 12.40
C SER A 15 10.24 -59.99 12.53
N GLY A 16 10.34 -59.20 13.60
CA GLY A 16 9.86 -59.29 14.97
C GLY A 16 10.75 -58.39 15.87
N GLU A 17 10.09 -57.45 16.57
CA GLU A 17 10.38 -56.95 17.94
C GLU A 17 11.64 -56.13 18.38
N LYS A 18 11.29 -55.00 19.03
CA LYS A 18 11.67 -54.47 20.38
C LYS A 18 13.04 -53.81 20.66
N TRP A 19 12.92 -52.64 21.29
CA TRP A 19 13.90 -51.78 22.00
C TRP A 19 14.64 -52.49 23.15
N PRO A 20 15.76 -51.93 23.69
CA PRO A 20 15.66 -51.10 24.90
C PRO A 20 16.72 -49.98 25.10
N HIS A 21 16.53 -49.30 26.23
CA HIS A 21 17.16 -48.13 26.88
C HIS A 21 18.63 -48.21 27.37
N ASN A 22 19.12 -47.02 27.78
CA ASN A 22 20.06 -46.72 28.90
C ASN A 22 21.57 -46.97 28.61
N THR A 23 22.57 -46.24 29.13
CA THR A 23 22.72 -45.26 30.23
C THR A 23 24.15 -44.66 30.15
N GLU A 24 24.34 -43.47 30.76
CA GLU A 24 25.56 -43.03 31.49
C GLU A 24 26.90 -42.85 30.75
N ARG A 25 27.90 -42.07 31.19
CA ARG A 25 28.14 -40.90 32.06
C ARG A 25 29.69 -40.77 32.08
N THR A 26 30.23 -39.64 32.56
CA THR A 26 31.64 -39.41 32.98
C THR A 26 32.67 -39.10 31.88
N SER A 27 33.75 -38.33 32.07
CA SER A 27 34.13 -37.16 32.91
C SER A 27 35.64 -36.97 32.73
N ARG A 28 36.13 -35.70 32.67
CA ARG A 28 37.50 -35.25 33.07
C ARG A 28 38.70 -35.83 32.32
N ASP A 29 39.89 -35.27 32.26
CA ASP A 29 40.54 -33.96 32.48
C ASP A 29 41.98 -34.16 31.93
N SER A 30 42.69 -33.04 31.70
CA SER A 30 44.16 -32.89 31.80
C SER A 30 45.10 -33.30 30.65
N ASP A 31 45.65 -32.23 30.06
CA ASP A 31 47.08 -31.90 29.88
C ASP A 31 48.07 -32.90 29.24
N SER A 32 48.63 -32.48 28.10
CA SER A 32 50.08 -32.58 27.86
C SER A 32 50.57 -31.52 26.87
N ILE A 33 51.80 -31.06 27.11
CA ILE A 33 52.48 -29.88 26.59
C ILE A 33 53.43 -30.30 25.44
N VAL A 34 53.76 -29.34 24.56
CA VAL A 34 55.00 -29.16 23.75
C VAL A 34 54.94 -29.61 22.29
N SER A 35 54.91 -28.65 21.35
CA SER A 35 56.12 -28.20 20.61
C SER A 35 55.74 -27.17 19.55
N VAL A 36 56.49 -26.06 19.54
CA VAL A 36 56.46 -25.04 18.50
C VAL A 36 57.33 -25.54 17.35
N SER A 37 56.78 -25.65 16.14
CA SER A 37 57.53 -25.62 14.90
C SER A 37 56.78 -24.75 13.90
N SER A 38 57.46 -23.70 13.48
CA SER A 38 57.04 -22.66 12.57
C SER A 38 57.21 -23.09 11.11
N ALA A 39 56.11 -23.42 10.45
CA ALA A 39 55.87 -23.22 9.02
C ALA A 39 54.47 -23.75 8.67
N ASP A 40 53.65 -22.90 8.04
CA ASP A 40 52.44 -23.18 7.24
C ASP A 40 51.25 -22.27 7.61
N THR A 41 51.45 -20.98 7.41
CA THR A 41 50.47 -19.90 7.62
C THR A 41 49.46 -19.74 6.47
N GLU A 42 49.24 -20.77 5.63
CA GLU A 42 48.28 -20.71 4.51
C GLU A 42 47.05 -21.63 4.68
N THR A 43 47.04 -22.56 5.64
CA THR A 43 45.93 -23.51 5.82
C THR A 43 44.87 -23.12 6.87
N ASP A 44 45.15 -22.13 7.73
CA ASP A 44 44.23 -21.75 8.82
C ASP A 44 43.07 -20.86 8.37
N HIS A 45 43.23 -20.06 7.31
CA HIS A 45 42.14 -19.21 6.81
C HIS A 45 41.00 -20.03 6.17
N ASP A 46 41.32 -21.15 5.52
CA ASP A 46 40.32 -22.00 4.85
C ASP A 46 39.61 -22.93 5.86
N ALA A 47 40.31 -23.35 6.91
CA ALA A 47 39.74 -24.12 8.02
C ALA A 47 38.83 -23.27 8.93
N LEU A 48 39.23 -22.03 9.26
CA LEU A 48 38.39 -21.07 9.99
C LEU A 48 37.16 -20.67 9.15
N GLY A 49 37.35 -20.46 7.85
CA GLY A 49 36.27 -20.16 6.90
C GLY A 49 35.21 -21.27 6.89
N LYS A 50 35.64 -22.53 6.76
CA LYS A 50 34.74 -23.70 6.75
C LYS A 50 34.03 -23.92 8.09
N THR A 51 34.71 -23.74 9.23
CA THR A 51 34.07 -23.86 10.56
C THR A 51 33.11 -22.71 10.86
N LEU A 52 33.41 -21.48 10.41
CA LEU A 52 32.50 -20.34 10.52
C LEU A 52 31.26 -20.50 9.62
N THR A 53 31.42 -20.98 8.38
CA THR A 53 30.29 -21.24 7.47
C THR A 53 29.39 -22.37 7.97
N VAL A 54 29.95 -23.45 8.54
CA VAL A 54 29.16 -24.56 9.09
C VAL A 54 28.42 -24.15 10.38
N ARG A 55 29.03 -23.28 11.20
CA ARG A 55 28.37 -22.75 12.40
C ARG A 55 27.29 -21.71 12.06
N ALA A 56 27.51 -20.90 11.01
CA ALA A 56 26.51 -19.97 10.48
C ALA A 56 25.32 -20.70 9.82
N SER A 57 25.57 -21.81 9.11
CA SER A 57 24.49 -22.61 8.50
C SER A 57 23.61 -23.29 9.55
N ARG A 58 24.21 -23.82 10.63
CA ARG A 58 23.45 -24.44 11.74
C ARG A 58 22.62 -23.44 12.55
N VAL A 59 23.00 -22.16 12.59
CA VAL A 59 22.20 -21.09 13.21
C VAL A 59 21.05 -20.67 12.29
N SER A 60 21.20 -20.78 10.97
CA SER A 60 20.18 -20.43 9.96
C SER A 60 19.00 -21.40 9.89
N ASP A 61 19.21 -22.67 10.26
CA ASP A 61 18.18 -23.72 10.26
C ASP A 61 17.23 -23.65 11.48
N HIS A 62 17.61 -22.95 12.56
CA HIS A 62 16.80 -22.83 13.78
C HIS A 62 16.11 -21.47 13.96
N MET A 63 16.28 -20.52 13.03
CA MET A 63 15.65 -19.19 13.11
C MET A 63 14.24 -19.20 12.56
N SER A 64 13.28 -18.68 13.34
CA SER A 64 11.91 -18.48 12.86
C SER A 64 11.87 -17.44 11.73
N LEU A 65 10.88 -17.52 10.84
CA LEU A 65 10.68 -16.62 9.68
C LEU A 65 10.70 -15.12 10.02
N ALA A 66 10.37 -14.76 11.27
CA ALA A 66 10.44 -13.39 11.77
C ALA A 66 11.86 -12.94 12.14
N GLU A 67 12.73 -13.86 12.54
CA GLU A 67 14.09 -13.59 13.01
C GLU A 67 15.10 -13.45 11.84
N ARG A 68 14.81 -14.07 10.69
CA ARG A 68 15.58 -13.85 9.45
C ARG A 68 15.59 -12.38 8.98
N VAL A 69 14.68 -11.55 9.47
CA VAL A 69 14.44 -10.19 8.95
C VAL A 69 14.96 -9.09 9.87
N THR A 70 15.28 -9.38 11.14
CA THR A 70 15.77 -8.37 12.11
C THR A 70 17.28 -8.18 12.09
N THR A 71 17.98 -8.94 11.25
CA THR A 71 19.33 -8.58 10.87
C THR A 71 19.23 -7.72 9.62
N ILE A 72 19.52 -6.41 9.76
CA ILE A 72 20.42 -5.81 8.76
C ILE A 72 21.61 -6.76 8.79
N PRO A 73 21.88 -7.57 7.75
CA PRO A 73 23.15 -8.24 7.69
C PRO A 73 24.09 -7.05 7.56
N THR A 74 24.72 -6.67 8.67
CA THR A 74 25.87 -5.78 8.61
C THR A 74 26.76 -6.45 7.59
N ASN A 75 27.05 -5.77 6.48
CA ASN A 75 28.19 -6.10 5.63
C ASN A 75 29.45 -5.87 6.50
N VAL A 76 29.65 -6.69 7.53
CA VAL A 76 30.82 -6.61 8.44
C VAL A 76 32.11 -6.86 7.65
N THR A 77 31.99 -7.35 6.41
CA THR A 77 33.11 -7.63 5.50
C THR A 77 33.38 -6.53 4.47
N ALA A 78 32.57 -5.48 4.35
CA ALA A 78 32.80 -4.41 3.37
C ALA A 78 33.38 -3.16 4.03
N ASP A 79 34.45 -2.61 3.43
CA ASP A 79 35.18 -1.45 3.96
C ASP A 79 34.27 -0.20 3.98
N PRO A 80 34.05 0.44 5.15
CA PRO A 80 33.23 1.65 5.29
C PRO A 80 33.71 2.82 4.42
N ASN A 81 35.00 2.89 4.10
CA ASN A 81 35.55 3.99 3.29
C ASN A 81 35.09 3.94 1.82
N PHE A 82 34.65 2.77 1.35
CA PHE A 82 34.12 2.58 -0.01
C PHE A 82 32.59 2.52 -0.04
N GLU A 83 31.94 2.86 1.08
CA GLU A 83 30.49 2.95 1.14
C GLU A 83 30.01 4.25 0.47
N VAL A 84 29.13 4.10 -0.51
CA VAL A 84 28.57 5.23 -1.25
C VAL A 84 27.30 5.72 -0.57
N ASP A 85 27.36 6.97 -0.09
CA ASP A 85 26.23 7.74 0.42
C ASP A 85 26.14 9.10 -0.30
N TRP A 86 25.23 9.96 0.12
CA TRP A 86 25.13 11.34 -0.34
C TRP A 86 26.38 12.15 0.06
N ASP A 87 26.85 13.04 -0.81
CA ASP A 87 28.08 13.83 -0.60
C ASP A 87 27.89 15.02 0.37
N GLY A 88 26.78 15.04 1.12
CA GLY A 88 26.41 16.08 2.08
C GLY A 88 24.90 16.27 2.20
N GLU A 89 24.46 17.15 3.09
CA GLU A 89 23.03 17.47 3.26
C GLU A 89 22.42 18.13 2.01
N ASP A 90 23.23 18.87 1.22
CA ASP A 90 22.82 19.61 0.02
C ASP A 90 23.13 18.90 -1.31
N ASP A 91 23.41 17.58 -1.30
CA ASP A 91 23.73 16.82 -2.52
C ASP A 91 22.61 16.97 -3.59
N PRO A 92 22.90 17.47 -4.81
CA PRO A 92 21.91 17.65 -5.86
C PRO A 92 21.36 16.33 -6.44
N GLU A 93 22.04 15.20 -6.24
CA GLU A 93 21.55 13.87 -6.61
C GLU A 93 20.44 13.38 -5.67
N ASN A 94 20.33 13.95 -4.46
CA ASN A 94 19.26 13.65 -3.53
C ASN A 94 17.93 14.29 -3.99
N PRO A 95 16.86 13.51 -4.23
CA PRO A 95 15.57 14.02 -4.66
C PRO A 95 14.95 15.07 -3.74
N LYS A 96 15.31 15.04 -2.45
CA LYS A 96 14.88 16.04 -1.46
C LYS A 96 15.48 17.41 -1.68
N ASN A 97 16.60 17.52 -2.40
CA ASN A 97 17.27 18.80 -2.67
C ASN A 97 16.90 19.40 -4.03
N TRP A 98 16.01 18.76 -4.78
CA TRP A 98 15.55 19.27 -6.07
C TRP A 98 14.75 20.57 -5.94
N THR A 99 14.74 21.35 -7.02
CA THR A 99 14.05 22.64 -7.04
C THR A 99 12.56 22.49 -6.73
N LEU A 100 12.00 23.48 -6.03
CA LEU A 100 10.58 23.48 -5.65
C LEU A 100 9.66 23.33 -6.87
N GLN A 101 10.02 23.93 -8.00
CA GLN A 101 9.29 23.82 -9.27
C GLN A 101 9.23 22.37 -9.76
N TYR A 102 10.35 21.65 -9.69
CA TYR A 102 10.40 20.25 -10.09
C TYR A 102 9.61 19.37 -9.12
N LYS A 103 9.69 19.63 -7.80
CA LYS A 103 8.87 18.94 -6.79
C LYS A 103 7.38 19.14 -7.07
N ALA A 104 6.95 20.39 -7.28
CA ALA A 104 5.55 20.73 -7.59
C ALA A 104 5.07 20.05 -8.88
N MET A 105 5.88 20.08 -9.94
CA MET A 105 5.61 19.35 -11.19
C MET A 105 5.48 17.83 -10.93
N GLY A 106 6.38 17.26 -10.12
CA GLY A 106 6.36 15.85 -9.73
C GLY A 106 5.07 15.47 -9.00
N LEU A 107 4.65 16.27 -8.03
CA LEU A 107 3.39 16.08 -7.31
C LEU A 107 2.19 16.12 -8.26
N LEU A 108 2.13 17.11 -9.16
CA LEU A 108 1.04 17.24 -10.13
C LEU A 108 0.98 16.05 -11.08
N PHE A 109 2.11 15.60 -11.61
CA PHE A 109 2.20 14.45 -12.52
C PHE A 109 1.80 13.15 -11.83
N LEU A 110 2.29 12.92 -10.60
CA LEU A 110 1.89 11.76 -9.82
C LEU A 110 0.39 11.80 -9.48
N SER A 111 -0.16 12.97 -9.17
CA SER A 111 -1.58 13.14 -8.85
C SER A 111 -2.45 12.87 -10.08
N TRP A 112 -2.07 13.42 -11.23
CA TRP A 112 -2.72 13.17 -12.53
C TRP A 112 -2.72 11.68 -12.87
N ASN A 113 -1.56 11.03 -12.79
CA ASN A 113 -1.42 9.62 -13.12
C ASN A 113 -2.32 8.73 -12.27
N THR A 114 -2.38 8.99 -10.96
CA THR A 114 -3.26 8.25 -10.05
C THR A 114 -4.75 8.59 -10.31
N LEU A 115 -5.07 9.86 -10.62
CA LEU A 115 -6.43 10.30 -10.98
C LEU A 115 -6.95 9.51 -12.19
N ILE A 116 -6.17 9.38 -13.26
CA ILE A 116 -6.63 8.68 -14.48
C ILE A 116 -6.96 7.20 -14.22
N VAL A 117 -6.14 6.51 -13.41
CA VAL A 117 -6.39 5.10 -13.06
C VAL A 117 -7.70 4.94 -12.27
N VAL A 118 -8.01 5.87 -11.37
CA VAL A 118 -9.24 5.83 -10.55
C VAL A 118 -10.46 6.35 -11.32
N LEU A 119 -10.28 7.37 -12.17
CA LEU A 119 -11.32 7.89 -13.05
C LEU A 119 -11.79 6.82 -14.04
N TYR A 120 -10.87 6.04 -14.60
CA TYR A 120 -11.22 4.97 -15.55
C TYR A 120 -11.98 3.80 -14.90
N SER A 121 -11.83 3.59 -13.58
CA SER A 121 -12.62 2.59 -12.86
C SER A 121 -14.09 2.99 -12.79
N THR A 122 -14.35 4.26 -12.47
CA THR A 122 -15.69 4.77 -12.13
C THR A 122 -16.44 5.34 -13.33
N SER A 123 -15.76 5.92 -14.33
CA SER A 123 -16.42 6.35 -15.57
C SER A 123 -17.19 5.21 -16.26
N TYR A 124 -16.70 3.97 -16.15
CA TYR A 124 -17.37 2.78 -16.67
C TYR A 124 -18.84 2.63 -16.21
N THR A 125 -19.18 3.08 -15.00
CA THR A 125 -20.53 2.92 -14.45
C THR A 125 -21.56 3.73 -15.23
N SER A 126 -21.16 4.84 -15.84
CA SER A 126 -22.02 5.64 -16.72
C SER A 126 -22.47 4.90 -17.98
N GLY A 127 -21.74 3.86 -18.41
CA GLY A 127 -22.07 3.07 -19.60
C GLY A 127 -22.76 1.75 -19.31
N VAL A 128 -23.07 1.42 -18.05
CA VAL A 128 -23.54 0.08 -17.66
C VAL A 128 -24.78 -0.33 -18.45
N GLU A 129 -25.76 0.55 -18.59
CA GLU A 129 -27.01 0.29 -19.30
C GLU A 129 -26.76 0.09 -20.81
N LEU A 130 -26.08 1.02 -21.48
CA LEU A 130 -25.79 0.91 -22.91
C LEU A 130 -24.93 -0.33 -23.27
N ILE A 131 -23.99 -0.69 -22.40
CA ILE A 131 -23.19 -1.92 -22.56
C ILE A 131 -24.08 -3.16 -22.41
N GLY A 132 -25.01 -3.13 -21.45
CA GLY A 132 -25.99 -4.19 -21.22
C GLY A 132 -26.91 -4.40 -22.41
N GLU A 133 -27.41 -3.30 -22.99
CA GLU A 133 -28.25 -3.31 -24.20
C GLU A 133 -27.50 -3.87 -25.40
N GLU A 134 -26.29 -3.35 -25.69
CA GLU A 134 -25.53 -3.73 -26.88
C GLU A 134 -25.13 -5.22 -26.88
N PHE A 135 -24.73 -5.75 -25.73
CA PHE A 135 -24.30 -7.15 -25.62
C PHE A 135 -25.40 -8.09 -25.11
N HIS A 136 -26.62 -7.60 -24.93
CA HIS A 136 -27.77 -8.34 -24.40
C HIS A 136 -27.45 -9.06 -23.08
N LYS A 137 -26.87 -8.32 -22.12
CA LYS A 137 -26.54 -8.80 -20.77
C LYS A 137 -27.22 -7.94 -19.72
N SER A 138 -27.49 -8.52 -18.55
CA SER A 138 -28.04 -7.77 -17.42
C SER A 138 -27.04 -6.76 -16.88
N ASN A 139 -27.54 -5.64 -16.35
CA ASN A 139 -26.73 -4.60 -15.70
C ASN A 139 -25.83 -5.19 -14.60
N THR A 140 -26.30 -6.20 -13.87
CA THR A 140 -25.51 -6.92 -12.86
C THR A 140 -24.24 -7.56 -13.44
N ILE A 141 -24.33 -8.19 -14.63
CA ILE A 141 -23.16 -8.79 -15.30
C ILE A 141 -22.20 -7.70 -15.75
N VAL A 142 -22.72 -6.58 -16.26
CA VAL A 142 -21.89 -5.46 -16.70
C VAL A 142 -21.18 -4.80 -15.51
N THR A 143 -21.86 -4.62 -14.37
CA THR A 143 -21.27 -4.08 -13.13
C THR A 143 -20.08 -4.90 -12.61
N LEU A 144 -19.97 -6.19 -12.97
CA LEU A 144 -18.76 -6.97 -12.70
C LEU A 144 -17.49 -6.34 -13.32
N GLY A 145 -17.63 -5.54 -14.38
CA GLY A 145 -16.53 -4.77 -14.97
C GLY A 145 -15.95 -3.71 -14.03
N LEU A 146 -16.74 -3.17 -13.10
CA LEU A 146 -16.26 -2.34 -11.99
C LEU A 146 -15.61 -3.21 -10.92
N THR A 147 -16.28 -4.30 -10.52
CA THR A 147 -15.81 -5.23 -9.50
C THR A 147 -14.42 -5.79 -9.82
N PHE A 148 -14.25 -6.38 -11.00
CA PHE A 148 -12.99 -6.96 -11.44
C PHE A 148 -11.92 -5.90 -11.69
N TYR A 149 -12.29 -4.67 -12.06
CA TYR A 149 -11.33 -3.57 -12.10
C TYR A 149 -10.75 -3.29 -10.71
N LEU A 150 -11.59 -3.19 -9.68
CA LEU A 150 -11.12 -2.97 -8.30
C LEU A 150 -10.34 -4.16 -7.74
N ILE A 151 -10.73 -5.39 -8.06
CA ILE A 151 -9.95 -6.58 -7.72
C ILE A 151 -8.58 -6.53 -8.42
N GLY A 152 -8.54 -6.12 -9.69
CA GLY A 152 -7.29 -5.89 -10.43
C GLY A 152 -6.40 -4.87 -9.73
N LEU A 153 -6.95 -3.72 -9.30
CA LEU A 153 -6.20 -2.73 -8.51
C LEU A 153 -5.65 -3.31 -7.21
N ALA A 154 -6.47 -4.07 -6.48
CA ALA A 154 -6.07 -4.70 -5.22
C ALA A 154 -4.92 -5.67 -5.42
N ILE A 155 -5.11 -6.68 -6.28
CA ILE A 155 -4.12 -7.71 -6.51
C ILE A 155 -2.85 -7.07 -7.07
N GLY A 156 -2.96 -6.24 -8.11
CA GLY A 156 -1.82 -5.56 -8.72
C GLY A 156 -1.00 -4.76 -7.71
N SER A 157 -1.64 -4.03 -6.79
CA SER A 157 -0.93 -3.20 -5.80
C SER A 157 0.02 -4.01 -4.90
N MET A 158 -0.30 -5.30 -4.66
CA MET A 158 0.55 -6.19 -3.87
C MET A 158 1.81 -6.62 -4.61
N PHE A 159 1.78 -6.69 -5.94
CA PHE A 159 2.95 -7.04 -6.76
C PHE A 159 3.77 -5.81 -7.11
N MET A 160 3.11 -4.70 -7.47
CA MET A 160 3.77 -3.52 -8.01
C MET A 160 4.57 -2.75 -6.96
N ALA A 161 4.13 -2.70 -5.70
CA ALA A 161 4.89 -2.06 -4.63
C ALA A 161 6.28 -2.71 -4.43
N PRO A 162 6.39 -4.02 -4.13
CA PRO A 162 7.69 -4.68 -3.98
C PRO A 162 8.54 -4.62 -5.25
N LEU A 163 7.91 -4.77 -6.42
CA LEU A 163 8.62 -4.70 -7.70
C LEU A 163 9.29 -3.33 -7.88
N SER A 164 8.62 -2.26 -7.47
CA SER A 164 9.14 -0.88 -7.53
C SER A 164 10.27 -0.62 -6.53
N GLU A 165 10.36 -1.38 -5.44
CA GLU A 165 11.47 -1.29 -4.48
C GLU A 165 12.72 -2.03 -4.98
N VAL A 166 12.55 -3.08 -5.77
CA VAL A 166 13.69 -3.86 -6.30
C VAL A 166 14.26 -3.24 -7.58
N TYR A 167 13.40 -2.86 -8.52
CA TYR A 167 13.84 -2.37 -9.83
C TYR A 167 13.90 -0.85 -9.93
N GLY A 168 13.45 -0.13 -8.90
CA GLY A 168 13.28 1.32 -8.90
C GLY A 168 11.86 1.73 -9.23
N ARG A 169 11.44 2.90 -8.73
CA ARG A 169 10.05 3.35 -8.83
C ARG A 169 9.72 3.83 -10.24
N LYS A 170 10.60 4.59 -10.88
CA LYS A 170 10.37 5.11 -12.24
C LYS A 170 10.17 4.01 -13.28
N PRO A 171 11.10 3.05 -13.48
CA PRO A 171 10.99 2.09 -14.58
C PRO A 171 9.74 1.20 -14.44
N VAL A 172 9.38 0.81 -13.21
CA VAL A 172 8.19 0.02 -12.94
C VAL A 172 6.91 0.83 -13.23
N CYS A 173 6.85 2.09 -12.79
CA CYS A 173 5.74 2.99 -13.11
C CYS A 173 5.55 3.17 -14.62
N VAL A 174 6.62 3.45 -15.38
CA VAL A 174 6.56 3.66 -16.82
C VAL A 174 6.11 2.40 -17.56
N ALA A 175 6.71 1.24 -17.25
CA ALA A 175 6.36 -0.02 -17.89
C ALA A 175 4.89 -0.40 -17.64
N CYS A 176 4.45 -0.30 -16.39
CA CYS A 176 3.07 -0.65 -16.02
C CYS A 176 2.05 0.33 -16.61
N LEU A 177 2.34 1.64 -16.61
CA LEU A 177 1.46 2.64 -17.26
C LEU A 177 1.40 2.47 -18.78
N ALA A 178 2.49 2.04 -19.42
CA ALA A 178 2.49 1.73 -20.84
C ALA A 178 1.57 0.53 -21.14
N VAL A 179 1.69 -0.55 -20.36
CA VAL A 179 0.81 -1.72 -20.50
C VAL A 179 -0.65 -1.34 -20.21
N PHE A 180 -0.92 -0.58 -19.13
CA PHE A 180 -2.25 -0.07 -18.82
C PHE A 180 -2.84 0.70 -20.00
N THR A 181 -2.09 1.65 -20.56
CA THR A 181 -2.52 2.47 -21.71
C THR A 181 -2.85 1.61 -22.92
N VAL A 182 -1.99 0.65 -23.27
CA VAL A 182 -2.23 -0.25 -24.41
C VAL A 182 -3.47 -1.13 -24.17
N LEU A 183 -3.69 -1.61 -22.95
CA LEU A 183 -4.85 -2.46 -22.60
C LEU A 183 -6.20 -1.72 -22.64
N ILE A 184 -6.22 -0.37 -22.68
CA ILE A 184 -7.46 0.38 -22.89
C ILE A 184 -7.99 0.21 -24.32
N ILE A 185 -7.12 0.02 -25.33
CA ILE A 185 -7.50 -0.15 -26.73
C ILE A 185 -8.44 -1.35 -26.94
N PRO A 186 -8.11 -2.58 -26.48
CA PRO A 186 -9.02 -3.71 -26.58
C PRO A 186 -10.31 -3.54 -25.76
N CYS A 187 -10.34 -2.69 -24.73
CA CYS A 187 -11.59 -2.33 -24.05
C CYS A 187 -12.51 -1.50 -24.97
N ALA A 188 -11.96 -0.51 -25.66
CA ALA A 188 -12.70 0.34 -26.59
C ALA A 188 -13.24 -0.46 -27.80
N LEU A 189 -12.49 -1.46 -28.24
CA LEU A 189 -12.83 -2.33 -29.37
C LEU A 189 -13.54 -3.64 -28.94
N ALA A 190 -13.93 -3.75 -27.67
CA ALA A 190 -14.51 -4.99 -27.16
C ALA A 190 -15.79 -5.35 -27.91
N LYS A 191 -15.92 -6.65 -28.22
CA LYS A 191 -17.10 -7.27 -28.85
C LYS A 191 -17.85 -8.22 -27.93
N SER A 192 -17.47 -8.27 -26.65
CA SER A 192 -18.07 -9.11 -25.63
C SER A 192 -17.83 -8.49 -24.25
N VAL A 193 -18.84 -8.55 -23.39
CA VAL A 193 -18.74 -8.11 -21.98
C VAL A 193 -17.65 -8.89 -21.24
N THR A 194 -17.52 -10.19 -21.49
CA THR A 194 -16.48 -11.01 -20.84
C THR A 194 -15.08 -10.53 -21.20
N ALA A 195 -14.83 -10.26 -22.49
CA ALA A 195 -13.55 -9.73 -22.94
C ALA A 195 -13.28 -8.35 -22.31
N LEU A 196 -14.30 -7.49 -22.25
CA LEU A 196 -14.21 -6.18 -21.61
C LEU A 196 -13.83 -6.30 -20.13
N ILE A 197 -14.47 -7.19 -19.37
CA ILE A 197 -14.19 -7.42 -17.94
C ILE A 197 -12.76 -7.92 -17.73
N VAL A 198 -12.33 -8.94 -18.49
CA VAL A 198 -11.01 -9.56 -18.35
C VAL A 198 -9.90 -8.56 -18.68
N VAL A 199 -10.02 -7.83 -19.78
CA VAL A 199 -9.01 -6.84 -20.17
C VAL A 199 -8.98 -5.69 -19.17
N ARG A 200 -10.13 -5.25 -18.65
CA ARG A 200 -10.21 -4.25 -17.57
C ARG A 200 -9.50 -4.71 -16.29
N PHE A 201 -9.64 -5.97 -15.91
CA PHE A 201 -8.91 -6.55 -14.77
C PHE A 201 -7.40 -6.41 -14.96
N PHE A 202 -6.86 -6.85 -16.10
CA PHE A 202 -5.42 -6.76 -16.36
C PHE A 202 -4.95 -5.31 -16.52
N GLY A 203 -5.75 -4.45 -17.14
CA GLY A 203 -5.49 -3.01 -17.18
C GLY A 203 -5.32 -2.46 -15.77
N ALA A 204 -6.30 -2.68 -14.89
CA ALA A 204 -6.23 -2.26 -13.50
C ALA A 204 -5.05 -2.88 -12.73
N PHE A 205 -4.73 -4.14 -12.98
CA PHE A 205 -3.58 -4.81 -12.38
C PHE A 205 -2.26 -4.10 -12.64
N PHE A 206 -2.05 -3.59 -13.85
CA PHE A 206 -0.85 -2.76 -14.14
C PHE A 206 -1.04 -1.31 -13.69
N GLY A 207 -2.23 -0.73 -13.85
CA GLY A 207 -2.54 0.63 -13.40
C GLY A 207 -2.38 0.83 -11.89
N SER A 208 -2.51 -0.23 -11.10
CA SER A 208 -2.36 -0.21 -9.64
C SER A 208 -1.00 0.31 -9.16
N VAL A 209 0.02 0.30 -10.02
CA VAL A 209 1.34 0.87 -9.71
C VAL A 209 1.23 2.31 -9.21
N MET A 210 0.31 3.10 -9.76
CA MET A 210 0.10 4.49 -9.35
C MET A 210 -0.66 4.62 -8.04
N ILE A 211 -1.39 3.58 -7.61
CA ILE A 211 -2.01 3.53 -6.29
C ILE A 211 -0.98 3.16 -5.23
N SER A 212 -0.11 2.17 -5.51
CA SER A 212 0.83 1.62 -4.54
C SER A 212 2.12 2.42 -4.40
N THR A 213 2.66 2.93 -5.51
CA THR A 213 4.01 3.47 -5.57
C THR A 213 4.03 5.00 -5.52
N ALA A 214 2.99 5.68 -6.04
CA ALA A 214 2.93 7.14 -6.07
C ALA A 214 3.03 7.81 -4.68
N PRO A 215 2.34 7.34 -3.60
CA PRO A 215 2.52 7.92 -2.27
C PRO A 215 3.98 7.84 -1.79
N GLY A 216 4.68 6.76 -2.13
CA GLY A 216 6.10 6.59 -1.84
C GLY A 216 6.97 7.55 -2.64
N MET A 217 6.70 7.72 -3.93
CA MET A 217 7.42 8.71 -4.76
C MET A 217 7.23 10.14 -4.24
N VAL A 218 6.03 10.50 -3.80
CA VAL A 218 5.77 11.81 -3.17
C VAL A 218 6.58 11.95 -1.89
N ALA A 219 6.60 10.93 -1.04
CA ALA A 219 7.38 10.93 0.20
C ALA A 219 8.90 11.01 -0.03
N ASP A 220 9.40 10.48 -1.14
CA ASP A 220 10.82 10.54 -1.50
C ASP A 220 11.26 11.95 -1.97
N LEU A 221 10.32 12.78 -2.46
CA LEU A 221 10.60 14.12 -3.01
C LEU A 221 10.67 15.23 -1.95
N VAL A 222 10.15 15.00 -0.75
CA VAL A 222 9.98 16.04 0.27
C VAL A 222 10.47 15.61 1.64
N ASP A 223 10.85 16.59 2.46
CA ASP A 223 11.26 16.35 3.84
C ASP A 223 10.09 15.96 4.73
N ASP A 224 10.42 15.33 5.87
CA ASP A 224 9.44 14.83 6.84
C ASP A 224 8.45 15.92 7.29
N ASP A 225 8.91 17.18 7.41
CA ASP A 225 8.09 18.31 7.86
C ASP A 225 7.06 18.78 6.82
N HIS A 226 7.33 18.57 5.53
CA HIS A 226 6.47 18.97 4.43
C HIS A 226 5.71 17.79 3.80
N ARG A 227 6.02 16.57 4.24
CA ARG A 227 5.45 15.31 3.72
C ARG A 227 3.92 15.25 3.80
N ALA A 228 3.34 15.67 4.91
CA ALA A 228 1.87 15.64 5.09
C ALA A 228 1.15 16.56 4.08
N LEU A 229 1.69 17.76 3.86
CA LEU A 229 1.16 18.72 2.89
C LEU A 229 1.30 18.18 1.45
N ALA A 230 2.47 17.66 1.10
CA ALA A 230 2.72 17.09 -0.22
C ALA A 230 1.80 15.91 -0.55
N ILE A 231 1.61 14.99 0.40
CA ILE A 231 0.68 13.86 0.26
C ILE A 231 -0.76 14.36 0.11
N SER A 232 -1.15 15.41 0.84
CA SER A 232 -2.50 15.97 0.76
C SER A 232 -2.78 16.65 -0.58
N ILE A 233 -1.81 17.40 -1.12
CA ILE A 233 -1.91 17.98 -2.47
C ILE A 233 -1.98 16.87 -3.52
N TRP A 234 -1.12 15.84 -3.42
CA TRP A 234 -1.17 14.68 -4.31
C TRP A 234 -2.53 13.97 -4.24
N SER A 235 -3.14 13.88 -3.05
CA SER A 235 -4.40 13.20 -2.81
C SER A 235 -5.61 13.83 -3.52
N ILE A 236 -5.51 15.09 -3.98
CA ILE A 236 -6.57 15.74 -4.77
C ILE A 236 -6.97 14.86 -5.96
N GLY A 237 -5.99 14.35 -6.69
CA GLY A 237 -6.19 13.48 -7.84
C GLY A 237 -6.94 12.18 -7.55
N PRO A 238 -6.34 11.23 -6.80
CA PRO A 238 -6.96 9.94 -6.51
C PRO A 238 -8.29 10.03 -5.78
N LEU A 239 -8.49 11.03 -4.89
CA LEU A 239 -9.72 11.13 -4.11
C LEU A 239 -10.87 11.80 -4.89
N ASN A 240 -10.57 12.64 -5.89
CA ASN A 240 -11.58 13.15 -6.82
C ASN A 240 -11.79 12.27 -8.06
N GLY A 241 -10.89 11.31 -8.34
CA GLY A 241 -11.06 10.35 -9.44
C GLY A 241 -12.44 9.69 -9.49
N PRO A 242 -12.98 9.18 -8.37
CA PRO A 242 -14.31 8.58 -8.32
C PRO A 242 -15.46 9.56 -8.60
N VAL A 243 -15.25 10.87 -8.39
CA VAL A 243 -16.23 11.92 -8.67
C VAL A 243 -16.18 12.34 -10.13
N LEU A 244 -14.97 12.54 -10.66
CA LEU A 244 -14.78 12.94 -12.05
C LEU A 244 -15.13 11.83 -13.05
N GLY A 245 -15.08 10.57 -12.62
CA GLY A 245 -15.49 9.41 -13.40
C GLY A 245 -16.89 9.54 -13.97
N PRO A 246 -17.95 9.58 -13.14
CA PRO A 246 -19.33 9.76 -13.61
C PRO A 246 -19.59 11.11 -14.28
N VAL A 247 -18.89 12.18 -13.88
CA VAL A 247 -19.02 13.49 -14.53
C VAL A 247 -18.58 13.39 -16.00
N ILE A 248 -17.35 12.93 -16.25
CA ILE A 248 -16.85 12.80 -17.62
C ILE A 248 -17.55 11.64 -18.34
N GLY A 249 -17.70 10.50 -17.68
CA GLY A 249 -18.34 9.30 -18.21
C GLY A 249 -19.79 9.53 -18.62
N GLY A 250 -20.57 10.30 -17.85
CA GLY A 250 -21.98 10.59 -18.13
C GLY A 250 -22.15 11.39 -19.42
N PHE A 251 -21.45 12.53 -19.54
CA PHE A 251 -21.51 13.36 -20.75
C PHE A 251 -20.96 12.62 -21.97
N VAL A 252 -19.82 11.94 -21.82
CA VAL A 252 -19.20 11.20 -22.94
C VAL A 252 -20.12 10.09 -23.42
N THR A 253 -20.69 9.32 -22.49
CA THR A 253 -21.58 8.21 -22.83
C THR A 253 -22.85 8.71 -23.50
N GLN A 254 -23.44 9.80 -22.99
CA GLN A 254 -24.66 10.36 -23.53
C GLN A 254 -24.50 10.84 -24.99
N TYR A 255 -23.39 11.52 -25.31
CA TYR A 255 -23.22 12.15 -26.63
C TYR A 255 -22.40 11.34 -27.63
N LEU A 256 -21.45 10.53 -27.17
CA LEU A 256 -20.51 9.79 -28.01
C LEU A 256 -20.64 8.26 -27.85
N GLY A 257 -21.40 7.79 -26.86
CA GLY A 257 -21.54 6.37 -26.54
C GLY A 257 -20.44 5.84 -25.61
N TRP A 258 -20.68 4.66 -25.04
CA TRP A 258 -19.84 4.11 -23.96
C TRP A 258 -18.39 3.81 -24.38
N ARG A 259 -18.15 3.48 -25.66
CA ARG A 259 -16.79 3.21 -26.18
C ARG A 259 -15.88 4.42 -26.10
N TRP A 260 -16.43 5.62 -26.26
CA TRP A 260 -15.66 6.85 -26.19
C TRP A 260 -15.13 7.17 -24.79
N MET A 261 -15.71 6.58 -23.74
CA MET A 261 -15.10 6.61 -22.41
C MET A 261 -13.72 5.93 -22.41
N CYS A 262 -13.57 4.82 -23.13
CA CYS A 262 -12.29 4.14 -23.27
C CYS A 262 -11.32 4.99 -24.11
N TRP A 263 -11.78 5.61 -25.19
CA TRP A 263 -10.92 6.49 -26.01
C TRP A 263 -10.42 7.72 -25.25
N ILE A 264 -11.28 8.36 -24.46
CA ILE A 264 -10.87 9.49 -23.61
C ILE A 264 -9.92 9.02 -22.52
N ALA A 265 -10.21 7.89 -21.86
CA ALA A 265 -9.29 7.32 -20.88
C ALA A 265 -7.92 6.99 -21.50
N LEU A 266 -7.88 6.50 -22.75
CA LEU A 266 -6.65 6.23 -23.50
C LEU A 266 -5.84 7.51 -23.74
N ILE A 267 -6.49 8.59 -24.18
CA ILE A 267 -5.83 9.89 -24.40
C ILE A 267 -5.24 10.40 -23.09
N LEU A 268 -6.02 10.39 -22.02
CA LEU A 268 -5.58 10.87 -20.71
C LEU A 268 -4.48 9.98 -20.11
N SER A 269 -4.53 8.66 -20.33
CA SER A 269 -3.50 7.72 -19.88
C SER A 269 -2.22 7.84 -20.70
N ALA A 270 -2.30 8.17 -21.99
CA ALA A 270 -1.13 8.48 -22.81
C ALA A 270 -0.41 9.73 -22.29
N VAL A 271 -1.15 10.78 -21.90
CA VAL A 271 -0.58 11.95 -21.21
C VAL A 271 0.06 11.54 -19.88
N ALA A 272 -0.61 10.68 -19.10
CA ALA A 272 -0.05 10.16 -17.84
C ALA A 272 1.26 9.37 -18.06
N LEU A 273 1.36 8.60 -19.15
CA LEU A 273 2.57 7.89 -19.54
C LEU A 273 3.70 8.87 -19.90
N VAL A 274 3.41 9.92 -20.67
CA VAL A 274 4.39 10.98 -20.98
C VAL A 274 4.90 11.62 -19.69
N PHE A 275 4.02 11.97 -18.76
CA PHE A 275 4.41 12.50 -17.45
C PHE A 275 5.29 11.53 -16.66
N ALA A 276 4.97 10.23 -16.65
CA ALA A 276 5.80 9.21 -16.00
C ALA A 276 7.21 9.09 -16.61
N VAL A 277 7.33 9.26 -17.94
CA VAL A 277 8.63 9.24 -18.64
C VAL A 277 9.49 10.45 -18.28
N ILE A 278 8.85 11.64 -18.17
CA ILE A 278 9.53 12.90 -17.82
C ILE A 278 10.07 12.87 -16.39
N LEU A 279 9.36 12.22 -15.46
CA LEU A 279 9.81 12.12 -14.07
C LEU A 279 11.14 11.38 -13.95
N LYS A 280 12.08 11.94 -13.19
CA LYS A 280 13.33 11.30 -12.74
C LYS A 280 13.03 10.25 -11.66
N GLU A 281 13.97 9.33 -11.49
CA GLU A 281 13.92 8.33 -10.41
C GLU A 281 14.00 9.02 -9.05
N THR A 282 13.02 8.79 -8.19
CA THR A 282 12.95 9.39 -6.84
C THR A 282 13.49 8.46 -5.76
N TYR A 283 13.68 7.17 -6.07
CA TYR A 283 14.01 6.19 -5.05
C TYR A 283 15.50 6.21 -4.69
N ALA A 284 15.79 6.72 -3.49
CA ALA A 284 17.15 6.88 -2.94
C ALA A 284 18.01 5.60 -3.04
N PRO A 285 17.52 4.39 -2.67
CA PRO A 285 18.30 3.16 -2.82
C PRO A 285 18.78 2.90 -4.25
N THR A 286 17.91 3.07 -5.24
CA THR A 286 18.28 2.88 -6.66
C THR A 286 19.25 3.96 -7.16
N LEU A 287 19.13 5.19 -6.67
CA LEU A 287 20.07 6.26 -7.01
C LEU A 287 21.48 5.98 -6.45
N LEU A 288 21.58 5.56 -5.19
CA LEU A 288 22.86 5.22 -4.56
C LEU A 288 23.50 3.97 -5.17
N GLN A 289 22.71 2.95 -5.52
CA GLN A 289 23.19 1.79 -6.28
C GLN A 289 23.77 2.21 -7.65
N LYS A 290 23.10 3.14 -8.35
CA LYS A 290 23.60 3.69 -9.62
C LYS A 290 24.87 4.52 -9.42
N LYS A 291 24.95 5.31 -8.34
CA LYS A 291 26.15 6.08 -7.98
C LYS A 291 27.33 5.14 -7.69
N ALA A 292 27.12 4.09 -6.90
CA ALA A 292 28.13 3.06 -6.65
C ALA A 292 28.57 2.33 -7.94
N ALA A 293 27.62 1.95 -8.80
CA ALA A 293 27.95 1.32 -10.09
C ALA A 293 28.73 2.25 -11.03
N ARG A 294 28.48 3.57 -10.98
CA ARG A 294 29.24 4.58 -11.73
C ARG A 294 30.66 4.73 -11.17
N LEU A 295 30.81 4.86 -9.85
CA LEU A 295 32.12 4.96 -9.20
C LEU A 295 33.00 3.73 -9.46
N ARG A 296 32.43 2.51 -9.42
CA ARG A 296 33.13 1.28 -9.83
C ARG A 296 33.70 1.35 -11.24
N LYS A 297 32.98 1.99 -12.17
CA LYS A 297 33.41 2.13 -13.57
C LYS A 297 34.43 3.23 -13.78
N GLU A 298 34.28 4.36 -13.07
CA GLU A 298 35.16 5.53 -13.21
C GLU A 298 36.51 5.32 -12.53
N THR A 299 36.51 4.66 -11.36
CA THR A 299 37.74 4.40 -10.58
C THR A 299 38.39 3.05 -10.89
N ASP A 300 37.72 2.20 -11.69
CA ASP A 300 38.05 0.79 -11.91
C ASP A 300 38.23 -0.02 -10.60
N ASP A 301 37.63 0.45 -9.50
CA ASP A 301 37.72 -0.16 -8.18
C ASP A 301 36.41 -0.86 -7.82
N SER A 302 36.46 -2.19 -7.73
CA SER A 302 35.30 -3.02 -7.39
C SER A 302 34.84 -2.89 -5.93
N ARG A 303 35.62 -2.22 -5.07
CA ARG A 303 35.32 -2.09 -3.64
C ARG A 303 34.18 -1.15 -3.33
N TRP A 304 33.87 -0.20 -4.21
CA TRP A 304 32.71 0.70 -4.02
C TRP A 304 31.44 -0.09 -3.84
N TRP A 305 30.66 0.20 -2.81
CA TRP A 305 29.41 -0.51 -2.51
C TRP A 305 28.35 0.42 -1.93
N SER A 306 27.08 0.12 -2.19
CA SER A 306 25.96 0.79 -1.56
C SER A 306 25.37 -0.10 -0.45
N ARG A 307 24.89 0.51 0.64
CA ARG A 307 24.07 -0.18 1.68
C ARG A 307 22.91 -0.98 1.11
N TYR A 308 22.47 -0.66 -0.10
CA TYR A 308 21.34 -1.28 -0.77
C TYR A 308 21.74 -2.33 -1.82
N ASP A 309 23.02 -2.64 -2.01
CA ASP A 309 23.47 -3.60 -3.05
C ASP A 309 23.09 -5.08 -2.77
N GLN A 310 22.52 -5.38 -1.60
CA GLN A 310 22.04 -6.73 -1.30
C GLN A 310 20.84 -7.09 -2.18
N LYS A 311 21.08 -7.95 -3.17
CA LYS A 311 20.04 -8.57 -4.00
C LYS A 311 19.36 -9.69 -3.21
N ALA A 312 18.36 -9.37 -2.39
CA ALA A 312 17.42 -10.40 -1.96
C ALA A 312 16.75 -11.01 -3.20
N SER A 313 16.53 -12.34 -3.20
CA SER A 313 16.00 -13.00 -4.40
C SER A 313 14.56 -12.55 -4.66
N LEU A 314 14.22 -12.22 -5.90
CA LEU A 314 12.88 -11.76 -6.27
C LEU A 314 11.76 -12.67 -5.76
N PRO A 315 11.87 -14.02 -5.85
CA PRO A 315 10.83 -14.90 -5.33
C PRO A 315 10.66 -14.79 -3.82
N GLU A 316 11.75 -14.63 -3.06
CA GLU A 316 11.68 -14.44 -1.61
C GLU A 316 11.05 -13.09 -1.25
N ILE A 317 11.43 -12.01 -1.94
CA ILE A 317 10.85 -10.68 -1.73
C ILE A 317 9.36 -10.69 -2.05
N LEU A 318 8.95 -11.28 -3.17
CA LEU A 318 7.53 -11.38 -3.53
C LEU A 318 6.78 -12.27 -2.54
N ALA A 319 7.27 -13.46 -2.20
CA ALA A 319 6.60 -14.38 -1.28
C ALA A 319 6.40 -13.75 0.11
N LEU A 320 7.40 -13.04 0.61
CA LEU A 320 7.31 -12.32 1.89
C LEU A 320 6.33 -11.13 1.81
N ASN A 321 6.38 -10.33 0.74
CA ASN A 321 5.52 -9.15 0.63
C ASN A 321 4.07 -9.47 0.24
N LEU A 322 3.80 -10.62 -0.39
CA LEU A 322 2.45 -11.07 -0.71
C LEU A 322 1.75 -11.72 0.49
N SER A 323 2.48 -12.44 1.34
CA SER A 323 1.89 -13.14 2.50
C SER A 323 1.61 -12.23 3.68
N ARG A 324 2.51 -11.28 3.99
CA ARG A 324 2.41 -10.39 5.16
C ARG A 324 1.11 -9.57 5.23
N PRO A 325 0.62 -8.95 4.14
CA PRO A 325 -0.62 -8.18 4.17
C PRO A 325 -1.83 -8.99 4.65
N PHE A 326 -1.95 -10.25 4.19
CA PHE A 326 -3.04 -11.14 4.60
C PHE A 326 -2.91 -11.59 6.05
N VAL A 327 -1.70 -11.95 6.47
CA VAL A 327 -1.43 -12.33 7.87
C VAL A 327 -1.75 -11.16 8.78
N MET A 328 -1.19 -9.97 8.53
CA MET A 328 -1.46 -8.78 9.32
C MET A 328 -2.95 -8.42 9.34
N ALA A 329 -3.66 -8.55 8.21
CA ALA A 329 -5.08 -8.24 8.15
C ALA A 329 -5.96 -9.10 9.08
N VAL A 330 -5.51 -10.30 9.47
CA VAL A 330 -6.28 -11.21 10.33
C VAL A 330 -5.67 -11.44 11.72
N THR A 331 -4.36 -11.20 11.90
CA THR A 331 -3.68 -11.40 13.18
C THR A 331 -3.57 -10.12 14.00
N GLU A 332 -3.50 -8.97 13.32
CA GLU A 332 -3.18 -7.71 13.97
C GLU A 332 -4.46 -6.93 14.33
N PRO A 333 -4.74 -6.66 15.62
CA PRO A 333 -6.00 -6.03 16.04
C PRO A 333 -6.28 -4.71 15.34
N ILE A 334 -5.26 -3.87 15.17
CA ILE A 334 -5.38 -2.57 14.50
C ILE A 334 -5.78 -2.76 13.04
N CYS A 335 -5.08 -3.64 12.32
CA CYS A 335 -5.40 -3.93 10.93
C CYS A 335 -6.82 -4.49 10.79
N ILE A 336 -7.26 -5.40 11.65
CA ILE A 336 -8.62 -5.97 11.57
C ILE A 336 -9.67 -4.86 11.64
N PHE A 337 -9.64 -4.03 12.69
CA PHE A 337 -10.67 -2.99 12.88
C PHE A 337 -10.61 -1.91 11.80
N TRP A 338 -9.41 -1.42 11.46
CA TRP A 338 -9.27 -0.37 10.45
C TRP A 338 -9.53 -0.86 9.03
N ASN A 339 -9.17 -2.10 8.70
CA ASN A 339 -9.48 -2.67 7.39
C ASN A 339 -10.99 -2.83 7.21
N ILE A 340 -11.70 -3.35 8.21
CA ILE A 340 -13.16 -3.47 8.16
C ILE A 340 -13.80 -2.07 8.08
N TYR A 341 -13.39 -1.14 8.95
CA TYR A 341 -13.94 0.22 9.00
C TYR A 341 -13.78 0.95 7.66
N ILE A 342 -12.55 1.05 7.15
CA ILE A 342 -12.25 1.72 5.88
C ILE A 342 -12.93 1.01 4.72
N ALA A 343 -13.00 -0.33 4.73
CA ALA A 343 -13.65 -1.07 3.67
C ALA A 343 -15.16 -0.82 3.62
N ILE A 344 -15.86 -0.76 4.77
CA ILE A 344 -17.28 -0.42 4.82
C ILE A 344 -17.51 0.98 4.25
N VAL A 345 -16.80 1.98 4.78
CA VAL A 345 -16.88 3.39 4.34
C VAL A 345 -16.64 3.51 2.84
N TYR A 346 -15.60 2.86 2.32
CA TYR A 346 -15.32 2.86 0.88
C TYR A 346 -16.39 2.16 0.05
N SER A 347 -16.96 1.09 0.57
CA SER A 347 -17.95 0.31 -0.18
C SER A 347 -19.24 1.09 -0.33
N ILE A 348 -19.63 1.84 0.70
CA ILE A 348 -20.79 2.74 0.64
C ILE A 348 -20.52 3.88 -0.35
N LEU A 349 -19.31 4.48 -0.35
CA LEU A 349 -18.93 5.43 -1.40
C LEU A 349 -19.09 4.84 -2.81
N TYR A 350 -18.66 3.60 -3.03
CA TYR A 350 -18.80 2.95 -4.34
C TYR A 350 -20.25 2.56 -4.67
N LEU A 351 -21.06 2.32 -3.65
CA LEU A 351 -22.49 2.09 -3.81
C LEU A 351 -23.22 3.34 -4.32
N CYS A 352 -22.67 4.53 -4.13
CA CYS A 352 -23.18 5.77 -4.74
C CYS A 352 -23.24 5.68 -6.28
N PHE A 353 -22.38 4.89 -6.93
CA PHE A 353 -22.43 4.66 -8.38
C PHE A 353 -23.68 3.89 -8.83
N THR A 354 -24.33 3.18 -7.92
CA THR A 354 -25.64 2.55 -8.15
C THR A 354 -26.75 3.48 -7.66
N ALA A 355 -26.59 4.09 -6.49
CA ALA A 355 -27.64 4.90 -5.85
C ALA A 355 -27.96 6.20 -6.62
N TYR A 356 -26.96 6.92 -7.10
CA TYR A 356 -27.15 8.23 -7.72
C TYR A 356 -27.88 8.13 -9.06
N PRO A 357 -27.55 7.18 -9.97
CA PRO A 357 -28.39 6.92 -11.14
C PRO A 357 -29.85 6.64 -10.80
N ILE A 358 -30.13 5.78 -9.80
CA ILE A 358 -31.50 5.49 -9.38
C ILE A 358 -32.22 6.76 -8.89
N VAL A 359 -31.56 7.59 -8.09
CA VAL A 359 -32.17 8.79 -7.51
C VAL A 359 -32.36 9.91 -8.54
N PHE A 360 -31.36 10.16 -9.38
CA PHE A 360 -31.39 11.32 -10.29
C PHE A 360 -31.94 10.97 -11.67
N GLN A 361 -31.72 9.76 -12.19
CA GLN A 361 -32.26 9.33 -13.48
C GLN A 361 -33.65 8.70 -13.28
N ASP A 362 -33.78 7.62 -12.51
CA ASP A 362 -35.06 6.89 -12.45
C ASP A 362 -36.15 7.66 -11.71
N ILE A 363 -35.84 8.27 -10.55
CA ILE A 363 -36.83 8.98 -9.73
C ILE A 363 -37.08 10.42 -10.21
N ARG A 364 -36.03 11.11 -10.69
CA ARG A 364 -36.10 12.54 -11.04
C ARG A 364 -36.10 12.82 -12.54
N GLY A 365 -35.81 11.83 -13.39
CA GLY A 365 -35.83 11.97 -14.85
C GLY A 365 -34.70 12.81 -15.42
N TRP A 366 -33.54 12.90 -14.76
CA TRP A 366 -32.37 13.59 -15.32
C TRP A 366 -31.72 12.75 -16.42
N ASP A 367 -31.20 13.44 -17.44
CA ASP A 367 -30.35 12.79 -18.42
C ASP A 367 -29.05 12.26 -17.77
N LEU A 368 -28.46 11.25 -18.40
CA LEU A 368 -27.25 10.57 -17.95
C LEU A 368 -26.09 11.52 -17.59
N GLY A 369 -25.83 12.53 -18.42
CA GLY A 369 -24.78 13.53 -18.20
C GLY A 369 -25.04 14.40 -16.98
N PHE A 370 -26.29 14.87 -16.80
CA PHE A 370 -26.67 15.66 -15.62
C PHE A 370 -26.64 14.82 -14.33
N SER A 371 -27.01 13.54 -14.40
CA SER A 371 -26.87 12.62 -13.27
C SER A 371 -25.40 12.47 -12.82
N GLY A 372 -24.45 12.51 -13.75
CA GLY A 372 -23.02 12.54 -13.43
C GLY A 372 -22.60 13.75 -12.57
N LEU A 373 -23.24 14.92 -12.78
CA LEU A 373 -22.96 16.13 -11.99
C LEU A 373 -23.39 16.03 -10.53
N ALA A 374 -24.29 15.11 -10.19
CA ALA A 374 -24.72 14.91 -8.81
C ALA A 374 -23.55 14.52 -7.88
N PHE A 375 -22.50 13.87 -8.41
CA PHE A 375 -21.30 13.50 -7.66
C PHE A 375 -20.44 14.71 -7.24
N LEU A 376 -20.66 15.91 -7.82
CA LEU A 376 -19.90 17.11 -7.46
C LEU A 376 -20.08 17.50 -5.98
N GLY A 377 -21.21 17.17 -5.35
CA GLY A 377 -21.37 17.36 -3.91
C GLY A 377 -20.29 16.62 -3.10
N ILE A 378 -20.02 15.36 -3.46
CA ILE A 378 -18.95 14.55 -2.88
C ILE A 378 -17.58 15.19 -3.16
N GLY A 379 -17.33 15.62 -4.40
CA GLY A 379 -16.07 16.26 -4.79
C GLY A 379 -15.78 17.56 -4.05
N VAL A 380 -16.80 18.40 -3.84
CA VAL A 380 -16.67 19.63 -3.03
C VAL A 380 -16.29 19.27 -1.60
N GLY A 381 -16.90 18.23 -1.01
CA GLY A 381 -16.50 17.71 0.29
C GLY A 381 -15.03 17.27 0.35
N VAL A 382 -14.56 16.54 -0.67
CA VAL A 382 -13.15 16.14 -0.82
C VAL A 382 -12.22 17.35 -0.82
N LEU A 383 -12.53 18.36 -1.64
CA LEU A 383 -11.72 19.58 -1.76
C LEU A 383 -11.70 20.39 -0.46
N ILE A 384 -12.84 20.48 0.26
CA ILE A 384 -12.90 21.15 1.56
C ILE A 384 -11.96 20.47 2.56
N THR A 385 -12.01 19.14 2.68
CA THR A 385 -11.13 18.42 3.61
C THR A 385 -9.65 18.61 3.29
N ILE A 386 -9.28 18.61 2.00
CA ILE A 386 -7.90 18.86 1.57
C ILE A 386 -7.48 20.31 1.83
N ALA A 387 -8.35 21.28 1.54
CA ALA A 387 -8.10 22.70 1.83
C ALA A 387 -7.96 22.97 3.34
N CYS A 388 -8.63 22.19 4.17
CA CYS A 388 -8.51 22.25 5.63
C CYS A 388 -7.25 21.57 6.18
N GLU A 389 -6.38 20.97 5.36
CA GLU A 389 -5.15 20.28 5.82
C GLU A 389 -4.31 21.14 6.77
N PRO A 390 -4.02 22.43 6.50
CA PRO A 390 -3.16 23.20 7.40
C PRO A 390 -3.80 23.40 8.78
N LEU A 391 -5.12 23.54 8.84
CA LEU A 391 -5.88 23.65 10.09
C LEU A 391 -5.92 22.31 10.83
N ILE A 392 -6.16 21.22 10.10
CA ILE A 392 -6.15 19.87 10.66
C ILE A 392 -4.76 19.53 11.21
N ARG A 393 -3.69 19.87 10.49
CA ARG A 393 -2.31 19.68 10.94
C ARG A 393 -2.03 20.46 12.21
N ARG A 394 -2.51 21.71 12.33
CA ARG A 394 -2.42 22.48 13.58
C ARG A 394 -3.15 21.80 14.73
N LEU A 395 -4.33 21.24 14.49
CA LEU A 395 -5.09 20.50 15.50
C LEU A 395 -4.37 19.22 15.94
N ILE A 396 -3.80 18.45 15.00
CA ILE A 396 -3.01 17.26 15.33
C ILE A 396 -1.79 17.66 16.17
N ASN A 397 -1.07 18.70 15.75
CA ASN A 397 0.15 19.17 16.41
C ASN A 397 -0.07 19.83 17.79
N SER A 398 -1.30 20.23 18.13
CA SER A 398 -1.63 20.77 19.45
C SER A 398 -1.79 19.69 20.52
N HIS A 399 -1.83 18.41 20.14
CA HIS A 399 -1.87 17.31 21.10
C HIS A 399 -0.54 17.16 21.85
N ALA A 400 -0.58 16.52 23.01
CA ALA A 400 0.60 16.25 23.82
C ALA A 400 1.65 15.48 23.02
N LYS A 401 2.89 15.98 23.04
CA LYS A 401 4.05 15.35 22.42
C LYS A 401 4.65 14.35 23.37
N ASP A 402 5.13 13.23 22.82
CA ASP A 402 5.85 12.22 23.56
C ASP A 402 7.19 12.82 24.07
N PRO A 403 7.50 12.74 25.37
CA PRO A 403 8.76 13.23 25.94
C PRO A 403 10.00 12.57 25.34
N GLU A 404 9.91 11.30 24.90
CA GLU A 404 11.06 10.55 24.38
C GLU A 404 11.37 10.87 22.92
N THR A 405 10.33 11.11 22.10
CA THR A 405 10.50 11.30 20.65
C THR A 405 10.29 12.74 20.20
N GLY A 406 9.73 13.60 21.05
CA GLY A 406 9.36 14.99 20.73
C GLY A 406 8.25 15.10 19.68
N ARG A 407 7.67 13.97 19.24
CA ARG A 407 6.62 13.89 18.21
C ARG A 407 5.27 13.59 18.84
N VAL A 408 4.20 13.95 18.14
CA VAL A 408 2.84 13.64 18.60
C VAL A 408 2.56 12.16 18.41
N HIS A 409 1.83 11.56 19.35
CA HIS A 409 1.39 10.17 19.23
C HIS A 409 0.49 9.97 18.00
N PRO A 410 0.58 8.81 17.31
CA PRO A 410 -0.27 8.49 16.15
C PRO A 410 -1.76 8.67 16.40
N GLU A 411 -2.21 8.44 17.64
CA GLU A 411 -3.59 8.58 18.10
C GLU A 411 -4.15 10.00 17.89
N ALA A 412 -3.32 11.04 17.84
CA ALA A 412 -3.77 12.39 17.53
C ALA A 412 -4.38 12.51 16.13
N MET A 413 -3.95 11.69 15.17
CA MET A 413 -4.57 11.64 13.83
C MET A 413 -5.98 11.05 13.89
N VAL A 414 -6.24 10.15 14.84
CA VAL A 414 -7.56 9.53 15.05
C VAL A 414 -8.58 10.55 15.56
N SER A 415 -8.15 11.65 16.21
CA SER A 415 -9.05 12.75 16.59
C SER A 415 -9.82 13.32 15.39
N ILE A 416 -9.16 13.42 14.24
CA ILE A 416 -9.76 13.88 12.99
C ILE A 416 -10.69 12.82 12.44
N VAL A 417 -10.30 11.55 12.53
CA VAL A 417 -11.15 10.43 12.11
C VAL A 417 -12.44 10.40 12.93
N CYS A 418 -12.42 10.75 14.22
CA CYS A 418 -13.65 10.87 15.03
C CYS A 418 -14.61 11.92 14.45
N ILE A 419 -14.11 13.10 14.05
CA ILE A 419 -14.92 14.15 13.41
C ILE A 419 -15.47 13.64 12.07
N CYS A 420 -14.60 13.12 11.21
CA CYS A 420 -14.98 12.60 9.91
C CYS A 420 -15.97 11.44 9.99
N SER A 421 -15.83 10.56 10.98
CA SER A 421 -16.73 9.42 11.20
C SER A 421 -18.17 9.83 11.49
N MET A 422 -18.39 11.04 12.02
CA MET A 422 -19.74 11.58 12.21
C MET A 422 -20.27 12.26 10.94
N LEU A 423 -19.40 12.91 10.17
CA LEU A 423 -19.80 13.61 8.94
C LEU A 423 -20.35 12.65 7.87
N ILE A 424 -19.80 11.44 7.77
CA ILE A 424 -20.23 10.42 6.79
C ILE A 424 -21.73 10.06 7.00
N PRO A 425 -22.16 9.52 8.15
CA PRO A 425 -23.56 9.17 8.37
C PRO A 425 -24.50 10.38 8.38
N ILE A 426 -24.02 11.57 8.76
CA ILE A 426 -24.82 12.80 8.63
C ILE A 426 -25.15 13.06 7.16
N GLY A 427 -24.17 12.94 6.27
CA GLY A 427 -24.37 13.08 4.83
C GLY A 427 -25.26 11.98 4.25
N GLU A 428 -25.02 10.72 4.62
CA GLU A 428 -25.78 9.58 4.10
C GLU A 428 -27.25 9.60 4.56
N LEU A 429 -27.51 9.86 5.85
CA LEU A 429 -28.88 9.96 6.37
C LEU A 429 -29.62 11.19 5.84
N TRP A 430 -28.91 12.31 5.64
CA TRP A 430 -29.49 13.47 4.98
C TRP A 430 -29.86 13.13 3.53
N PHE A 431 -28.97 12.48 2.77
CA PHE A 431 -29.27 12.02 1.42
C PHE A 431 -30.47 11.06 1.41
N ALA A 432 -30.50 10.08 2.31
CA ALA A 432 -31.55 9.06 2.40
C ALA A 432 -32.97 9.64 2.52
N TRP A 433 -33.15 10.75 3.24
CA TRP A 433 -34.47 11.36 3.43
C TRP A 433 -34.75 12.53 2.49
N THR A 434 -33.80 12.89 1.63
CA THR A 434 -33.96 13.98 0.65
C THR A 434 -33.84 13.52 -0.80
N CYS A 435 -33.44 12.27 -1.02
CA CYS A 435 -33.35 11.67 -2.34
C CYS A 435 -34.73 11.40 -2.95
N SER A 436 -35.73 11.03 -2.15
CA SER A 436 -37.14 10.88 -2.54
C SER A 436 -38.09 11.38 -1.42
N PRO A 437 -39.20 12.09 -1.73
CA PRO A 437 -39.81 12.27 -3.05
C PRO A 437 -39.14 13.32 -3.94
N ALA A 438 -39.36 13.22 -5.26
CA ALA A 438 -38.83 14.15 -6.27
C ALA A 438 -39.30 15.61 -6.08
N SER A 439 -40.33 15.85 -5.25
CA SER A 439 -40.79 17.20 -4.87
C SER A 439 -39.76 18.00 -4.07
N ILE A 440 -38.83 17.32 -3.38
CA ILE A 440 -37.71 17.99 -2.72
C ILE A 440 -36.73 18.49 -3.78
N HIS A 441 -36.37 19.78 -3.72
CA HIS A 441 -35.46 20.39 -4.69
C HIS A 441 -34.13 19.63 -4.77
N TRP A 442 -33.68 19.32 -5.98
CA TRP A 442 -32.53 18.46 -6.28
C TRP A 442 -31.22 18.90 -5.61
N ILE A 443 -31.08 20.20 -5.30
CA ILE A 443 -29.90 20.73 -4.61
C ILE A 443 -29.73 20.13 -3.21
N VAL A 444 -30.83 19.78 -2.54
CA VAL A 444 -30.81 19.29 -1.15
C VAL A 444 -30.07 17.95 -1.03
N PRO A 445 -30.42 16.88 -1.78
CA PRO A 445 -29.64 15.65 -1.76
C PRO A 445 -28.22 15.83 -2.33
N LEU A 446 -28.00 16.80 -3.23
CA LEU A 446 -26.66 17.09 -3.75
C LEU A 446 -25.74 17.69 -2.66
N LEU A 447 -26.28 18.58 -1.81
CA LEU A 447 -25.55 19.16 -0.68
C LEU A 447 -25.22 18.13 0.41
N ALA A 448 -26.04 17.09 0.57
CA ALA A 448 -25.76 15.99 1.48
C ALA A 448 -24.45 15.24 1.10
N GLY A 449 -24.06 15.28 -0.17
CA GLY A 449 -22.77 14.77 -0.64
C GLY A 449 -21.55 15.49 -0.05
N ILE A 450 -21.67 16.75 0.39
CA ILE A 450 -20.56 17.53 0.95
C ILE A 450 -20.03 16.94 2.26
N PRO A 451 -20.83 16.80 3.34
CA PRO A 451 -20.36 16.16 4.57
C PRO A 451 -19.96 14.71 4.34
N PHE A 452 -20.67 13.98 3.47
CA PHE A 452 -20.32 12.60 3.11
C PHE A 452 -18.91 12.52 2.49
N GLY A 453 -18.63 13.29 1.44
CA GLY A 453 -17.34 13.32 0.76
C GLY A 453 -16.20 13.88 1.63
N ALA A 454 -16.50 14.87 2.47
CA ALA A 454 -15.53 15.43 3.42
C ALA A 454 -15.11 14.40 4.47
N GLY A 455 -16.09 13.70 5.05
CA GLY A 455 -15.88 12.62 6.01
C GLY A 455 -15.12 11.46 5.39
N ASN A 456 -15.52 11.02 4.19
CA ASN A 456 -14.87 9.92 3.47
C ASN A 456 -13.39 10.24 3.23
N THR A 457 -13.10 11.43 2.70
CA THR A 457 -11.74 11.93 2.44
C THR A 457 -10.88 11.94 3.71
N GLY A 458 -11.41 12.47 4.81
CA GLY A 458 -10.67 12.54 6.06
C GLY A 458 -10.41 11.17 6.67
N VAL A 459 -11.39 10.25 6.65
CA VAL A 459 -11.16 8.84 7.03
C VAL A 459 -10.03 8.25 6.19
N PHE A 460 -10.08 8.41 4.86
CA PHE A 460 -9.06 7.87 3.96
C PHE A 460 -7.64 8.34 4.28
N ILE A 461 -7.45 9.65 4.44
CA ILE A 461 -6.12 10.22 4.68
C ILE A 461 -5.63 9.87 6.08
N TYR A 462 -6.41 10.17 7.12
CA TYR A 462 -5.92 10.11 8.50
C TYR A 462 -5.91 8.70 9.08
N ALA A 463 -6.81 7.80 8.65
CA ALA A 463 -6.74 6.40 9.04
C ALA A 463 -5.56 5.67 8.37
N SER A 464 -5.29 5.96 7.10
CA SER A 464 -4.11 5.43 6.39
C SER A 464 -2.81 5.92 7.02
N ASN A 465 -2.77 7.21 7.42
CA ASN A 465 -1.63 7.74 8.16
C ASN A 465 -1.50 7.06 9.53
N TYR A 466 -2.58 6.86 10.28
CA TYR A 466 -2.54 6.13 11.56
C TYR A 466 -1.97 4.71 11.41
N LEU A 467 -2.38 3.96 10.39
CA LEU A 467 -1.81 2.64 10.05
C LEU A 467 -0.31 2.75 9.75
N THR A 468 0.09 3.75 8.96
CA THR A 468 1.49 4.00 8.60
C THR A 468 2.36 4.27 9.82
N TYR A 469 1.94 5.19 10.69
CA TYR A 469 2.69 5.53 11.90
C TYR A 469 2.67 4.43 12.97
N SER A 470 1.61 3.61 13.00
CA SER A 470 1.52 2.49 13.94
C SER A 470 2.47 1.35 13.58
N TYR A 471 2.62 1.05 12.28
CA TYR A 471 3.39 -0.11 11.80
C TYR A 471 4.78 0.20 11.24
N GLY A 472 5.16 1.48 11.09
CA GLY A 472 6.52 1.89 10.74
C GLY A 472 7.10 1.13 9.53
N MET A 473 8.10 0.26 9.77
CA MET A 473 8.72 -0.56 8.72
C MET A 473 7.75 -1.52 8.01
N TYR A 474 6.66 -1.93 8.66
CA TYR A 474 5.62 -2.79 8.08
C TYR A 474 4.39 -2.00 7.58
N ALA A 475 4.48 -0.67 7.51
CA ALA A 475 3.40 0.19 7.02
C ALA A 475 2.92 -0.19 5.61
N ALA A 476 3.86 -0.51 4.72
CA ALA A 476 3.54 -0.91 3.35
C ALA A 476 2.65 -2.16 3.31
N SER A 477 2.96 -3.17 4.14
CA SER A 477 2.15 -4.40 4.23
C SER A 477 0.77 -4.15 4.85
N ALA A 478 0.69 -3.29 5.89
CA ALA A 478 -0.58 -2.91 6.50
C ALA A 478 -1.50 -2.17 5.51
N LEU A 479 -0.95 -1.20 4.76
CA LEU A 479 -1.69 -0.45 3.74
C LEU A 479 -2.09 -1.34 2.54
N ALA A 480 -1.24 -2.29 2.14
CA ALA A 480 -1.58 -3.25 1.11
C ALA A 480 -2.79 -4.11 1.52
N GLY A 481 -2.78 -4.64 2.76
CA GLY A 481 -3.89 -5.44 3.29
C GLY A 481 -5.19 -4.63 3.36
N ASN A 482 -5.09 -3.37 3.79
CA ASN A 482 -6.21 -2.43 3.77
C ASN A 482 -6.77 -2.23 2.36
N SER A 483 -5.90 -1.94 1.39
CA SER A 483 -6.29 -1.68 0.01
C SER A 483 -7.00 -2.88 -0.63
N VAL A 484 -6.54 -4.10 -0.34
CA VAL A 484 -7.16 -5.33 -0.85
C VAL A 484 -8.57 -5.50 -0.32
N ILE A 485 -8.74 -5.52 1.01
CA ILE A 485 -10.07 -5.72 1.64
C ILE A 485 -11.03 -4.62 1.18
N ARG A 486 -10.56 -3.37 1.20
CA ARG A 486 -11.31 -2.21 0.75
C ARG A 486 -11.80 -2.34 -0.69
N SER A 487 -10.92 -2.71 -1.62
CA SER A 487 -11.26 -2.78 -3.05
C SER A 487 -12.16 -3.97 -3.37
N VAL A 488 -12.00 -5.09 -2.67
CA VAL A 488 -12.89 -6.26 -2.80
C VAL A 488 -14.30 -5.88 -2.34
N LEU A 489 -14.46 -5.35 -1.13
CA LEU A 489 -15.79 -4.96 -0.64
C LEU A 489 -16.40 -3.84 -1.51
N GLY A 490 -15.60 -2.85 -1.92
CA GLY A 490 -16.05 -1.76 -2.79
C GLY A 490 -16.45 -2.21 -4.20
N GLY A 491 -15.90 -3.32 -4.67
CA GLY A 491 -16.31 -3.94 -5.94
C GLY A 491 -17.53 -4.82 -5.81
N VAL A 492 -17.72 -5.48 -4.67
CA VAL A 492 -18.82 -6.44 -4.46
C VAL A 492 -20.12 -5.74 -4.06
N LEU A 493 -20.06 -4.72 -3.21
CA LEU A 493 -21.28 -4.08 -2.69
C LEU A 493 -22.18 -3.48 -3.79
N PRO A 494 -21.66 -2.84 -4.86
CA PRO A 494 -22.48 -2.37 -5.98
C PRO A 494 -23.29 -3.45 -6.69
N LEU A 495 -22.83 -4.72 -6.68
CA LEU A 495 -23.57 -5.85 -7.27
C LEU A 495 -24.85 -6.19 -6.49
N VAL A 496 -24.82 -5.95 -5.17
CA VAL A 496 -25.96 -6.17 -4.28
C VAL A 496 -26.84 -4.92 -4.23
N GLY A 497 -26.25 -3.74 -4.47
CA GLY A 497 -26.92 -2.45 -4.45
C GLY A 497 -28.19 -2.39 -5.28
N SER A 498 -28.17 -2.86 -6.53
CA SER A 498 -29.34 -2.81 -7.40
C SER A 498 -30.54 -3.58 -6.81
N TYR A 499 -30.30 -4.75 -6.21
CA TYR A 499 -31.34 -5.53 -5.56
C TYR A 499 -31.84 -4.87 -4.27
N MET A 500 -30.93 -4.28 -3.49
CA MET A 500 -31.25 -3.59 -2.25
C MET A 500 -32.16 -2.37 -2.52
N TYR A 501 -31.81 -1.54 -3.50
CA TYR A 501 -32.59 -0.36 -3.89
C TYR A 501 -33.93 -0.74 -4.51
N ALA A 502 -34.00 -1.83 -5.27
CA ALA A 502 -35.26 -2.34 -5.80
C ALA A 502 -36.20 -2.88 -4.70
N GLY A 503 -35.67 -3.53 -3.67
CA GLY A 503 -36.46 -4.15 -2.61
C GLY A 503 -36.88 -3.20 -1.49
N LEU A 504 -35.98 -2.30 -1.05
CA LEU A 504 -36.23 -1.38 0.07
C LEU A 504 -36.67 0.02 -0.39
N GLY A 505 -36.43 0.37 -1.65
CA GLY A 505 -36.55 1.74 -2.15
C GLY A 505 -35.38 2.64 -1.72
N ALA A 506 -35.26 3.81 -2.36
CA ALA A 506 -34.10 4.69 -2.18
C ALA A 506 -33.94 5.19 -0.73
N ASN A 507 -35.04 5.57 -0.07
CA ASN A 507 -34.99 6.15 1.27
C ASN A 507 -34.52 5.15 2.32
N TRP A 508 -35.11 3.95 2.34
CA TRP A 508 -34.74 2.91 3.31
C TRP A 508 -33.39 2.27 3.00
N SER A 509 -33.00 2.18 1.73
CA SER A 509 -31.66 1.77 1.34
C SER A 509 -30.60 2.71 1.93
N GLY A 510 -30.73 4.03 1.70
CA GLY A 510 -29.81 5.01 2.28
C GLY A 510 -29.86 5.02 3.82
N THR A 511 -31.05 4.86 4.42
CA THR A 511 -31.18 4.80 5.89
C THR A 511 -30.45 3.58 6.46
N LEU A 512 -30.57 2.41 5.82
CA LEU A 512 -29.87 1.20 6.25
C LEU A 512 -28.35 1.39 6.22
N LEU A 513 -27.83 2.00 5.15
CA LEU A 513 -26.40 2.29 5.00
C LEU A 513 -25.92 3.32 6.03
N GLY A 514 -26.67 4.41 6.22
CA GLY A 514 -26.36 5.42 7.23
C GLY A 514 -26.40 4.85 8.66
N LEU A 515 -27.32 3.95 8.98
CA LEU A 515 -27.34 3.26 10.28
C LEU A 515 -26.17 2.29 10.45
N LEU A 516 -25.74 1.62 9.38
CA LEU A 516 -24.52 0.81 9.39
C LEU A 516 -23.29 1.68 9.67
N GLU A 517 -23.21 2.87 9.08
CA GLU A 517 -22.14 3.85 9.34
C GLU A 517 -22.18 4.34 10.79
N VAL A 518 -23.36 4.68 11.32
CA VAL A 518 -23.55 5.04 12.74
C VAL A 518 -23.07 3.91 13.66
N ALA A 519 -23.34 2.66 13.31
CA ALA A 519 -22.93 1.50 14.12
C ALA A 519 -21.40 1.34 14.21
N ILE A 520 -20.65 1.80 13.20
CA ILE A 520 -19.18 1.74 13.18
C ILE A 520 -18.51 3.01 13.74
N VAL A 521 -19.25 4.10 13.98
CA VAL A 521 -18.72 5.35 14.59
C VAL A 521 -17.94 5.12 15.90
N PRO A 522 -18.36 4.22 16.82
CA PRO A 522 -17.61 4.02 18.06
C PRO A 522 -16.17 3.55 17.87
N ILE A 523 -15.83 2.92 16.74
CA ILE A 523 -14.50 2.35 16.47
C ILE A 523 -13.41 3.44 16.55
N PRO A 524 -13.44 4.53 15.75
CA PRO A 524 -12.50 5.64 15.89
C PRO A 524 -12.37 6.19 17.30
N PHE A 525 -13.49 6.37 18.02
CA PHE A 525 -13.47 6.91 19.39
C PHE A 525 -12.76 5.97 20.38
N VAL A 526 -12.96 4.66 20.25
CA VAL A 526 -12.24 3.66 21.04
C VAL A 526 -10.74 3.71 20.74
N PHE A 527 -10.34 3.85 19.48
CA PHE A 527 -8.93 3.98 19.10
C PHE A 527 -8.32 5.32 19.55
N TYR A 528 -9.08 6.41 19.54
CA TYR A 528 -8.60 7.70 20.04
C TYR A 528 -8.30 7.64 21.55
N LYS A 529 -9.18 7.02 22.34
CA LYS A 529 -9.03 6.95 23.80
C LYS A 529 -8.12 5.81 24.28
N TYR A 530 -8.15 4.67 23.60
CA TYR A 530 -7.48 3.44 24.04
C TYR A 530 -6.44 2.90 23.03
N GLY A 531 -6.11 3.67 21.98
CA GLY A 531 -5.19 3.25 20.91
C GLY A 531 -3.84 2.75 21.42
N HIS A 532 -3.24 3.43 22.39
CA HIS A 532 -2.00 2.98 23.02
C HIS A 532 -2.13 1.57 23.63
N LYS A 533 -3.22 1.29 24.35
CA LYS A 533 -3.45 -0.04 24.95
C LYS A 533 -3.69 -1.11 23.89
N ILE A 534 -4.35 -0.76 22.78
CA ILE A 534 -4.62 -1.67 21.66
C ILE A 534 -3.31 -1.98 20.92
N ARG A 535 -2.45 -0.97 20.73
CA ARG A 535 -1.12 -1.14 20.13
C ARG A 535 -0.21 -2.06 20.94
N MET A 536 -0.27 -2.00 22.27
CA MET A 536 0.49 -2.92 23.13
C MET A 536 0.01 -4.38 23.03
N LYS A 537 -1.18 -4.65 22.47
CA LYS A 537 -1.65 -6.01 22.19
C LYS A 537 -1.18 -6.56 20.84
N SER A 538 -0.63 -5.71 19.97
CA SER A 538 -0.06 -6.13 18.70
C SER A 538 1.30 -6.79 18.93
N THR A 539 1.41 -8.08 18.63
CA THR A 539 2.66 -8.83 18.76
C THR A 539 3.75 -8.24 17.87
N LEU A 540 3.39 -7.77 16.68
CA LEU A 540 4.32 -7.22 15.71
C LEU A 540 4.83 -5.83 16.14
N ILE A 541 3.97 -4.95 16.67
CA ILE A 541 4.39 -3.64 17.20
C ILE A 541 5.29 -3.81 18.42
N VAL A 542 4.96 -4.72 19.33
CA VAL A 542 5.80 -5.00 20.52
C VAL A 542 7.19 -5.48 20.10
N ARG A 543 7.27 -6.45 19.18
CA ARG A 543 8.55 -6.93 18.62
C ARG A 543 9.35 -5.82 17.95
N MET A 544 8.71 -4.98 17.15
CA MET A 544 9.38 -3.83 16.52
C MET A 544 9.97 -2.86 17.54
N GLN A 545 9.24 -2.57 18.62
CA GLN A 545 9.71 -1.69 19.68
C GLN A 545 10.90 -2.32 20.43
N GLU A 546 10.86 -3.62 20.68
CA GLU A 546 11.96 -4.38 21.28
C GLU A 546 13.21 -4.39 20.39
N ASP A 547 13.05 -4.64 19.09
CA ASP A 547 14.15 -4.62 18.12
C ASP A 547 14.76 -3.24 17.98
N LYS A 548 13.93 -2.18 17.94
CA LYS A 548 14.40 -0.80 17.92
C LYS A 548 15.21 -0.47 19.16
N LYS A 549 14.72 -0.81 20.36
CA LYS A 549 15.46 -0.65 21.63
C LYS A 549 16.77 -1.44 21.64
N ARG A 550 16.77 -2.66 21.08
CA ARG A 550 17.97 -3.50 20.97
C ARG A 550 19.01 -2.88 20.02
N LEU A 551 18.58 -2.32 18.90
CA LEU A 551 19.45 -1.63 17.93
C LEU A 551 19.98 -0.31 18.47
N GLU A 552 19.15 0.49 19.14
CA GLU A 552 19.57 1.73 19.81
C GLU A 552 20.54 1.45 20.95
N GLY A 553 20.30 0.43 21.76
CA GLY A 553 21.25 -0.02 22.78
C GLY A 553 22.59 -0.49 22.19
N LYS A 554 22.57 -1.14 21.03
CA LYS A 554 23.79 -1.49 20.28
C LYS A 554 24.51 -0.24 19.73
N ARG A 555 23.78 0.76 19.21
CA ARG A 555 24.33 2.03 18.72
C ARG A 555 24.94 2.84 19.87
N ALA A 556 24.23 3.02 20.97
CA ALA A 556 24.70 3.73 22.16
C ALA A 556 25.94 3.07 22.79
N ARG A 557 26.13 1.76 22.65
CA ARG A 557 27.36 1.06 23.06
C ARG A 557 28.51 1.19 22.05
N ARG A 558 28.22 1.50 20.78
CA ARG A 558 29.23 1.69 19.72
C ARG A 558 29.77 3.11 19.72
N THR A 559 28.95 4.14 19.92
CA THR A 559 29.38 5.55 19.90
C THR A 559 30.58 5.86 20.81
N PRO A 560 30.65 5.37 22.06
CA PRO A 560 31.80 5.59 22.94
C PRO A 560 33.06 4.84 22.47
N ARG A 561 32.89 3.63 21.89
CA ARG A 561 34.00 2.83 21.35
C ARG A 561 34.60 3.45 20.10
N THR A 562 33.78 4.02 19.23
CA THR A 562 34.26 4.74 18.05
C THR A 562 34.94 6.05 18.43
N GLN A 563 34.41 6.79 19.42
CA GLN A 563 35.07 7.99 19.95
C GLN A 563 36.37 7.68 20.70
N GLN A 564 36.45 6.59 21.46
CA GLN A 564 37.70 6.13 22.10
C GLN A 564 38.73 5.62 21.09
N ALA A 565 38.30 4.94 20.02
CA ALA A 565 39.20 4.52 18.94
C ALA A 565 39.78 5.73 18.18
N LEU A 566 38.93 6.71 17.84
CA LEU A 566 39.35 7.96 17.20
C LEU A 566 40.27 8.79 18.11
N ALA A 567 40.01 8.83 19.43
CA ALA A 567 40.88 9.52 20.39
C ALA A 567 42.25 8.81 20.54
N GLY A 568 42.27 7.47 20.54
CA GLY A 568 43.50 6.69 20.61
C GLY A 568 44.36 6.73 19.34
N ASP A 569 43.75 6.97 18.18
CA ASP A 569 44.49 7.18 16.92
C ASP A 569 45.08 8.60 16.81
N VAL A 570 44.46 9.60 17.46
CA VAL A 570 45.01 10.97 17.58
C VAL A 570 46.17 11.00 18.57
N GLU A 571 46.07 10.34 19.74
CA GLU A 571 47.21 10.23 20.68
C GLU A 571 48.43 9.52 20.07
N LYS A 572 48.22 8.50 19.22
CA LYS A 572 49.31 7.81 18.50
C LYS A 572 49.94 8.62 17.37
N GLN A 573 49.24 9.64 16.86
CA GLN A 573 49.81 10.58 15.89
C GLN A 573 50.64 11.66 16.57
N ASP A 574 50.26 12.09 17.78
CA ASP A 574 51.02 13.08 18.56
C ASP A 574 52.27 12.48 19.24
N ASP A 575 52.28 11.18 19.59
CA ASP A 575 53.47 10.50 20.13
C ASP A 575 54.56 10.17 19.08
N ASN A 576 54.33 10.50 17.80
CA ASN A 576 55.25 10.27 16.67
C ASN A 576 55.86 11.55 16.08
N VAL A 577 55.78 12.67 16.80
CA VAL A 577 56.46 13.95 16.48
C VAL A 577 57.41 14.30 17.62
#